data_AF-A0A1H2X5D9-F1
#
_entry.id   AF-A0A1H2X5D9-F1
#
_cell.length_a   1.000
_cell.length_b   1.000
_cell.length_c   1.000
_cell.angle_alpha   90.00
_cell.angle_beta   90.00
_cell.angle_gamma   90.00
#
_symmetry.space_group_name_H-M   'P 1'
#
loop_
_entity.id
_entity.type
_entity.pdbx_description
1 polymer ?
#
loop_
_entity_poly.entity_id
_entity_poly.type
_entity_poly.pdbx_seq_one_letter_code
_entity_poly.pdbx_strand_id
1 'polypeptide(L)'
;MNGMNGMSSKTPIQGFTLIEIMIVVAVIGILAAIALPAYQDYTVRSKVSEGLGFASAAKVAVVSAYSHGGLPGSNADAGLSEAGELESQYVESVKIEEGGNIRVTFNGTIPQLEDKSVMLAATERGGAIDWCCYSPDIEPRYMPASCRDSEKCEGADPAPEPEPKPEPEPEPAPEPEPSPTPPKSPPPKEGECPDGFKAQGSFCRSPDGSCPSGWLSKPGNRGGETACCYPGWPGCK
;
A
#
# COMPACT_ATOMS: atom_id res chain seq x y z
N MET A 1 -72.56 52.52 -38.47
CA MET A 1 -72.27 51.20 -37.86
C MET A 1 -71.49 50.39 -38.90
N ASN A 2 -70.16 50.45 -38.90
CA ASN A 2 -69.34 49.58 -39.76
C ASN A 2 -68.39 48.78 -38.86
N GLY A 3 -68.65 47.47 -38.78
CA GLY A 3 -67.86 46.52 -38.01
C GLY A 3 -66.61 46.08 -38.78
N MET A 4 -65.46 46.24 -38.16
CA MET A 4 -64.21 45.62 -38.58
C MET A 4 -64.06 44.29 -37.84
N ASN A 5 -64.45 43.19 -38.48
CA ASN A 5 -64.17 41.85 -37.98
C ASN A 5 -62.71 41.50 -38.33
N GLY A 6 -61.83 41.57 -37.33
CA GLY A 6 -60.43 41.18 -37.44
C GLY A 6 -60.27 39.69 -37.73
N MET A 7 -59.63 39.36 -38.85
CA MET A 7 -59.16 38.01 -39.15
C MET A 7 -57.94 37.70 -38.27
N SER A 8 -58.17 36.93 -37.21
CA SER A 8 -57.11 36.30 -36.42
C SER A 8 -56.56 35.10 -37.18
N SER A 9 -55.35 35.23 -37.73
CA SER A 9 -54.62 34.15 -38.39
C SER A 9 -54.13 33.15 -37.36
N LYS A 10 -54.75 31.96 -37.32
CA LYS A 10 -54.26 30.81 -36.55
C LYS A 10 -53.12 30.16 -37.32
N THR A 11 -51.87 30.47 -36.96
CA THR A 11 -50.71 29.69 -37.42
C THR A 11 -50.84 28.27 -36.88
N PRO A 12 -50.80 27.22 -37.71
CA PRO A 12 -50.86 25.86 -37.23
C PRO A 12 -49.61 25.58 -36.38
N ILE A 13 -49.80 25.22 -35.11
CA ILE A 13 -48.72 24.74 -34.26
C ILE A 13 -48.36 23.34 -34.78
N GLN A 14 -47.21 23.22 -35.45
CA GLN A 14 -46.61 21.92 -35.77
C GLN A 14 -46.07 21.33 -34.47
N GLY A 15 -46.74 20.28 -33.96
CA GLY A 15 -46.34 19.60 -32.73
C GLY A 15 -45.21 18.58 -32.98
N PHE A 16 -44.28 18.48 -32.02
CA PHE A 16 -43.30 17.39 -31.96
C PHE A 16 -44.01 16.04 -31.82
N THR A 17 -43.53 15.03 -32.55
CA THR A 17 -44.11 13.69 -32.47
C THR A 17 -43.63 12.98 -31.20
N LEU A 18 -44.49 12.15 -30.58
CA LEU A 18 -44.10 11.35 -29.41
C LEU A 18 -42.91 10.43 -29.72
N ILE A 19 -42.80 9.92 -30.95
CA ILE A 19 -41.69 9.07 -31.38
C ILE A 19 -40.36 9.84 -31.44
N GLU A 20 -40.39 11.10 -31.85
CA GLU A 20 -39.21 11.97 -31.89
C GLU A 20 -38.71 12.27 -30.47
N ILE A 21 -39.63 12.51 -29.53
CA ILE A 21 -39.26 12.69 -28.13
C ILE A 21 -38.72 11.39 -27.50
N MET A 22 -39.29 10.23 -27.83
CA MET A 22 -38.78 8.94 -27.32
C MET A 22 -37.34 8.64 -27.78
N ILE A 23 -37.02 8.93 -29.05
CA ILE A 23 -35.67 8.71 -29.58
C ILE A 23 -34.68 9.69 -28.94
N VAL A 24 -35.06 10.96 -28.77
CA VAL A 24 -34.20 11.97 -28.12
C VAL A 24 -33.89 11.58 -26.68
N VAL A 25 -34.88 11.15 -25.91
CA VAL A 25 -34.67 10.70 -24.53
C VAL A 25 -33.79 9.45 -24.48
N ALA A 26 -33.96 8.51 -25.43
CA ALA A 26 -33.11 7.33 -25.50
C ALA A 26 -31.63 7.68 -25.74
N VAL A 27 -31.34 8.60 -26.66
CA VAL A 27 -29.97 9.06 -26.95
C VAL A 27 -29.38 9.81 -25.75
N ILE A 28 -30.14 10.72 -25.14
CA ILE A 28 -29.69 11.46 -23.95
C ILE A 28 -29.40 10.50 -22.79
N GLY A 29 -30.20 9.45 -22.60
CA GLY A 29 -29.98 8.43 -21.58
C GLY A 29 -28.64 7.71 -21.73
N ILE A 30 -28.27 7.33 -22.95
CA ILE A 30 -26.98 6.68 -23.24
C ILE A 30 -25.82 7.65 -22.97
N LEU A 31 -25.93 8.90 -23.44
CA LEU A 31 -24.89 9.91 -23.22
C LEU A 31 -24.71 10.22 -21.73
N ALA A 32 -25.80 10.35 -20.98
CA ALA A 32 -25.77 10.62 -19.54
C ALA A 32 -25.12 9.47 -18.76
N ALA A 33 -25.38 8.21 -19.13
CA ALA A 33 -24.78 7.05 -18.47
C ALA A 33 -23.25 7.04 -18.53
N ILE A 34 -22.67 7.54 -19.63
CA ILE A 34 -21.20 7.64 -19.82
C ILE A 34 -20.66 8.93 -19.19
N ALA A 35 -21.39 10.05 -19.34
CA ALA A 35 -20.91 11.36 -18.90
C ALA A 35 -20.97 11.57 -17.39
N LEU A 36 -22.00 11.03 -16.70
CA LEU A 36 -22.21 11.28 -15.27
C LEU A 36 -21.07 10.78 -14.38
N PRO A 37 -20.53 9.54 -14.54
CA PRO A 37 -19.41 9.08 -13.72
C PRO A 37 -18.17 9.97 -13.87
N ALA A 38 -17.82 10.34 -15.11
CA ALA A 38 -16.67 11.21 -15.37
C ALA A 38 -16.87 12.63 -14.83
N TYR A 39 -18.10 13.15 -14.88
CA TYR A 39 -18.43 14.45 -14.32
C TYR A 39 -18.32 14.46 -12.80
N GLN A 40 -18.74 13.39 -12.12
CA GLN A 40 -18.54 13.24 -10.68
C GLN A 40 -17.06 13.23 -10.29
N ASP A 41 -16.22 12.50 -11.03
CA ASP A 41 -14.76 12.52 -10.79
C ASP A 41 -14.16 13.93 -10.95
N TYR A 42 -14.64 14.69 -11.94
CA TYR A 42 -14.22 16.07 -12.14
C TYR A 42 -14.66 17.00 -11.01
N THR A 43 -15.90 16.88 -10.52
CA THR A 43 -16.39 17.72 -9.42
C THR A 43 -15.63 17.42 -8.14
N VAL A 44 -15.42 16.14 -7.78
CA VAL A 44 -14.62 15.75 -6.61
C VAL A 44 -13.21 16.34 -6.69
N ARG A 45 -12.54 16.21 -7.85
CA ARG A 45 -11.19 16.79 -8.06
C ARG A 45 -11.14 18.31 -7.95
N SER A 46 -12.17 18.98 -8.45
CA SER A 46 -12.28 20.43 -8.32
C SER A 46 -12.34 20.85 -6.86
N LYS A 47 -12.99 20.05 -6.02
CA LYS A 47 -13.15 20.31 -4.58
C LYS A 47 -11.91 19.97 -3.78
N VAL A 48 -11.16 18.95 -4.18
CA VAL A 48 -9.79 18.73 -3.69
C VAL A 48 -8.91 19.97 -3.98
N SER A 49 -9.01 20.53 -5.18
CA SER A 49 -8.24 21.72 -5.57
C SER A 49 -8.68 22.97 -4.82
N GLU A 50 -9.97 23.09 -4.49
CA GLU A 50 -10.51 24.15 -3.63
C GLU A 50 -9.92 24.08 -2.22
N GLY A 51 -9.85 22.88 -1.63
CA GLY A 51 -9.20 22.68 -0.33
C GLY A 51 -7.70 23.02 -0.33
N LEU A 52 -6.99 22.66 -1.40
CA LEU A 52 -5.59 23.08 -1.60
C LEU A 52 -5.44 24.61 -1.71
N GLY A 53 -6.37 25.26 -2.41
CA GLY A 53 -6.41 26.72 -2.51
C GLY A 53 -6.66 27.38 -1.15
N PHE A 54 -7.55 26.80 -0.35
CA PHE A 54 -7.82 27.25 1.02
C PHE A 54 -6.58 27.15 1.92
N ALA A 55 -5.82 26.06 1.80
CA ALA A 55 -4.57 25.86 2.54
C ALA A 55 -3.39 26.74 2.08
N SER A 56 -3.57 27.59 1.06
CA SER A 56 -2.50 28.49 0.58
C SER A 56 -2.00 29.46 1.64
N ALA A 57 -2.88 29.92 2.54
CA ALA A 57 -2.49 30.76 3.67
C ALA A 57 -1.55 30.02 4.64
N ALA A 58 -1.77 28.72 4.85
CA ALA A 58 -0.89 27.91 5.68
C ALA A 58 0.49 27.74 5.05
N LYS A 59 0.59 27.61 3.72
CA LYS A 59 1.89 27.60 3.02
C LYS A 59 2.68 28.88 3.27
N VAL A 60 2.01 30.03 3.24
CA VAL A 60 2.65 31.33 3.52
C VAL A 60 3.11 31.41 4.96
N ALA A 61 2.30 30.94 5.91
CA ALA A 61 2.66 30.92 7.33
C ALA A 61 3.89 30.03 7.59
N VAL A 62 3.95 28.85 6.97
CA VAL A 62 5.12 27.95 7.04
C VAL A 62 6.38 28.62 6.50
N VAL A 63 6.30 29.27 5.33
CA VAL A 63 7.44 30.00 4.74
C VAL A 63 7.88 31.19 5.61
N SER A 64 6.91 31.89 6.20
CA SER A 64 7.19 32.98 7.14
C SER A 64 7.91 32.45 8.39
N ALA A 65 7.42 31.39 9.01
CA ALA A 65 8.04 30.77 10.18
C ALA A 65 9.46 30.27 9.87
N TYR A 66 9.65 29.63 8.72
CA TYR A 66 10.97 29.20 8.23
C TYR A 66 11.97 30.35 8.17
N SER A 67 11.54 31.52 7.70
CA SER A 67 12.40 32.71 7.62
C SER A 67 12.82 33.26 9.00
N HIS A 68 12.16 32.86 10.10
CA HIS A 68 12.40 33.35 11.46
C HIS A 68 13.06 32.33 12.39
N GLY A 69 13.23 31.07 12.00
CA GLY A 69 13.82 30.07 12.89
C GLY A 69 13.72 28.61 12.49
N GLY A 70 13.11 28.30 11.33
CA GLY A 70 12.98 26.93 10.82
C GLY A 70 11.52 26.52 10.58
N LEU A 71 11.34 25.28 10.12
CA LEU A 71 10.01 24.75 9.78
C LEU A 71 9.17 24.61 11.07
N PRO A 72 7.93 25.14 11.09
CA PRO A 72 7.05 25.04 12.25
C PRO A 72 6.58 23.59 12.47
N GLY A 73 6.27 23.23 13.71
CA GLY A 73 5.71 21.91 14.05
C GLY A 73 4.19 21.90 14.20
N SER A 74 3.56 23.08 14.25
CA SER A 74 2.14 23.25 14.51
C SER A 74 1.59 24.56 13.92
N ASN A 75 0.27 24.71 13.92
CA ASN A 75 -0.40 25.96 13.54
C ASN A 75 0.07 27.12 14.43
N ALA A 76 0.16 26.90 15.74
CA ALA A 76 0.55 27.91 16.70
C ALA A 76 1.99 28.41 16.45
N ASP A 77 2.92 27.51 16.12
CA ASP A 77 4.31 27.87 15.78
C ASP A 77 4.38 28.73 14.51
N ALA A 78 3.42 28.55 13.60
CA ALA A 78 3.29 29.35 12.39
C ALA A 78 2.44 30.62 12.56
N GLY A 79 1.90 30.87 13.77
CA GLY A 79 1.02 32.00 14.05
C GLY A 79 -0.38 31.90 13.42
N LEU A 80 -0.86 30.68 13.16
CA LEU A 80 -2.20 30.40 12.66
C LEU A 80 -3.15 30.01 13.80
N SER A 81 -4.45 30.18 13.53
CA SER A 81 -5.54 29.63 14.34
C SER A 81 -5.45 28.10 14.45
N GLU A 82 -6.13 27.55 15.46
CA GLU A 82 -6.22 26.11 15.66
C GLU A 82 -6.81 25.40 14.43
N ALA A 83 -6.41 24.15 14.20
CA ALA A 83 -6.71 23.47 12.94
C ALA A 83 -8.20 23.39 12.60
N GLY A 84 -9.05 23.18 13.61
CA GLY A 84 -10.52 23.12 13.45
C GLY A 84 -11.21 24.48 13.30
N GLU A 85 -10.50 25.60 13.53
CA GLU A 85 -11.03 26.94 13.22
C GLU A 85 -10.75 27.32 11.75
N LEU A 86 -9.85 26.58 11.09
CA LEU A 86 -9.53 26.72 9.67
C LEU A 86 -10.41 25.78 8.85
N GLU A 87 -11.71 26.07 8.82
CA GLU A 87 -12.73 25.30 8.10
C GLU A 87 -13.35 26.09 6.94
N SER A 88 -13.95 25.36 6.00
CA SER A 88 -14.72 25.93 4.89
C SER A 88 -15.87 25.00 4.51
N GLN A 89 -16.58 25.30 3.41
CA GLN A 89 -17.69 24.46 2.95
C GLN A 89 -17.29 22.98 2.73
N TYR A 90 -16.04 22.70 2.35
CA TYR A 90 -15.58 21.33 2.07
C TYR A 90 -14.39 20.89 2.93
N VAL A 91 -13.72 21.83 3.60
CA VAL A 91 -12.55 21.57 4.45
C VAL A 91 -13.02 21.57 5.90
N GLU A 92 -12.71 20.50 6.62
CA GLU A 92 -12.94 20.39 8.07
C GLU A 92 -11.80 21.04 8.85
N SER A 93 -10.55 20.84 8.42
CA SER A 93 -9.41 21.41 9.12
C SER A 93 -8.20 21.59 8.21
N VAL A 94 -7.36 22.56 8.59
CA VAL A 94 -6.02 22.75 8.05
C VAL A 94 -5.01 22.69 9.20
N LYS A 95 -4.19 21.64 9.22
CA LYS A 95 -3.23 21.38 10.27
C LYS A 95 -1.82 21.40 9.72
N ILE A 96 -0.94 22.19 10.32
CA ILE A 96 0.51 22.10 10.18
C ILE A 96 0.99 21.02 11.16
N GLU A 97 1.77 20.09 10.63
CA GLU A 97 2.41 19.00 11.35
C GLU A 97 3.93 19.24 11.42
N GLU A 98 4.65 18.35 12.10
CA GLU A 98 6.09 18.43 12.22
C GLU A 98 6.78 18.54 10.86
N GLY A 99 7.81 19.38 10.78
CA GLY A 99 8.51 19.67 9.53
C GLY A 99 7.75 20.59 8.58
N GLY A 100 6.73 21.33 9.05
CA GLY A 100 5.99 22.29 8.23
C GLY A 100 5.04 21.66 7.21
N ASN A 101 4.80 20.35 7.31
CA ASN A 101 3.87 19.62 6.46
C ASN A 101 2.43 20.08 6.75
N ILE A 102 1.62 20.26 5.72
CA ILE A 102 0.23 20.72 5.87
C ILE A 102 -0.72 19.58 5.51
N ARG A 103 -1.58 19.22 6.44
CA ARG A 103 -2.71 18.31 6.28
C ARG A 103 -3.99 19.11 6.09
N VAL A 104 -4.71 18.85 5.00
CA VAL A 104 -6.04 19.39 4.74
C VAL A 104 -7.05 18.24 4.83
N THR A 105 -7.95 18.28 5.79
CA THR A 105 -8.99 17.25 6.01
C THR A 105 -10.32 17.73 5.45
N PHE A 106 -11.08 16.86 4.78
CA PHE A 106 -12.37 17.20 4.17
C PHE A 106 -13.55 16.75 5.05
N ASN A 107 -14.60 17.58 5.10
CA ASN A 107 -15.73 17.43 6.04
C ASN A 107 -16.85 16.44 5.59
N GLY A 108 -16.61 15.62 4.57
CA GLY A 108 -17.60 14.64 4.10
C GLY A 108 -18.82 15.18 3.34
N THR A 109 -18.93 16.49 3.09
CA THR A 109 -19.95 17.06 2.17
C THR A 109 -19.93 16.37 0.80
N ILE A 110 -18.76 15.84 0.42
CA ILE A 110 -18.54 14.99 -0.73
C ILE A 110 -18.24 13.59 -0.20
N PRO A 111 -19.11 12.58 -0.43
CA PRO A 111 -18.93 11.24 0.12
C PRO A 111 -17.59 10.60 -0.23
N GLN A 112 -17.05 10.90 -1.42
CA GLN A 112 -15.75 10.39 -1.86
C GLN A 112 -14.57 10.93 -1.06
N LEU A 113 -14.76 12.01 -0.29
CA LEU A 113 -13.75 12.73 0.50
C LEU A 113 -14.01 12.68 2.02
N GLU A 114 -15.04 11.98 2.47
CA GLU A 114 -15.37 11.88 3.91
C GLU A 114 -14.20 11.31 4.70
N ASP A 115 -13.75 12.05 5.73
CA ASP A 115 -12.59 11.76 6.58
C ASP A 115 -11.26 11.58 5.82
N LYS A 116 -11.18 12.04 4.57
CA LYS A 116 -9.97 11.95 3.76
C LYS A 116 -9.17 13.22 3.82
N SER A 117 -7.88 13.11 3.49
CA SER A 117 -6.95 14.23 3.61
C SER A 117 -6.00 14.37 2.42
N VAL A 118 -5.57 15.58 2.15
CA VAL A 118 -4.46 15.89 1.24
C VAL A 118 -3.29 16.44 2.05
N MET A 119 -2.10 15.97 1.73
CA MET A 119 -0.84 16.44 2.30
C MET A 119 -0.14 17.40 1.34
N LEU A 120 0.42 18.46 1.91
CA LEU A 120 1.44 19.30 1.31
C LEU A 120 2.72 19.14 2.13
N ALA A 121 3.65 18.34 1.65
CA ALA A 121 4.95 18.19 2.29
C ALA A 121 5.84 19.40 2.00
N ALA A 122 6.44 19.96 3.05
CA ALA A 122 7.41 21.03 2.94
C ALA A 122 8.82 20.44 2.85
N THR A 123 9.57 20.82 1.82
CA THR A 123 10.95 20.37 1.60
C THR A 123 11.86 21.57 1.48
N GLU A 124 12.82 21.72 2.37
CA GLU A 124 13.82 22.77 2.26
C GLU A 124 14.82 22.43 1.14
N ARG A 125 15.04 23.39 0.23
CA ARG A 125 16.06 23.31 -0.82
C ARG A 125 16.75 24.66 -1.02
N GLY A 126 17.90 24.84 -0.37
CA GLY A 126 18.78 25.98 -0.63
C GLY A 126 18.18 27.33 -0.20
N GLY A 127 17.50 27.36 0.95
CA GLY A 127 16.87 28.55 1.53
C GLY A 127 15.44 28.81 1.03
N ALA A 128 14.87 27.90 0.25
CA ALA A 128 13.49 27.94 -0.20
C ALA A 128 12.75 26.67 0.22
N ILE A 129 11.42 26.75 0.34
CA ILE A 129 10.57 25.60 0.58
C ILE A 129 9.93 25.18 -0.73
N ASP A 130 10.27 23.98 -1.17
CA ASP A 130 9.57 23.26 -2.23
C ASP A 130 8.39 22.49 -1.63
N TRP A 131 7.31 22.37 -2.38
CA TRP A 131 6.06 21.79 -1.90
C TRP A 131 5.67 20.58 -2.73
N CYS A 132 5.60 19.41 -2.10
CA CYS A 132 5.04 18.23 -2.73
C CYS A 132 3.62 17.98 -2.27
N CYS A 133 2.72 17.63 -3.19
CA CYS A 133 1.33 17.35 -2.88
C CYS A 133 1.04 15.86 -3.09
N TYR A 134 0.37 15.22 -2.14
CA TYR A 134 -0.05 13.82 -2.26
C TYR A 134 -1.22 13.53 -1.30
N SER A 135 -1.79 12.34 -1.39
CA SER A 135 -2.79 11.85 -0.44
C SER A 135 -2.66 10.34 -0.28
N PRO A 136 -2.65 9.81 0.95
CA PRO A 136 -2.73 8.37 1.18
C PRO A 136 -4.16 7.83 1.06
N ASP A 137 -5.18 8.67 1.23
CA ASP A 137 -6.57 8.24 1.42
C ASP A 137 -7.46 8.48 0.17
N ILE A 138 -7.07 9.43 -0.68
CA ILE A 138 -7.85 9.87 -1.85
C ILE A 138 -7.32 9.17 -3.11
N GLU A 139 -8.24 8.55 -3.84
CA GLU A 139 -7.91 7.85 -5.08
C GLU A 139 -7.31 8.81 -6.13
N PRO A 140 -6.28 8.41 -6.90
CA PRO A 140 -5.58 9.29 -7.84
C PRO A 140 -6.49 9.98 -8.89
N ARG A 141 -7.61 9.35 -9.28
CA ARG A 141 -8.59 9.96 -10.21
C ARG A 141 -9.26 11.22 -9.64
N TYR A 142 -9.43 11.27 -8.33
CA TYR A 142 -10.00 12.40 -7.59
C TYR A 142 -8.93 13.45 -7.26
N MET A 143 -7.65 13.14 -7.43
CA MET A 143 -6.56 14.10 -7.21
C MET A 143 -6.29 14.96 -8.45
N PRO A 144 -5.92 16.26 -8.28
CA PRO A 144 -5.39 17.06 -9.37
C PRO A 144 -4.02 16.53 -9.81
N ALA A 145 -3.63 16.81 -11.05
CA ALA A 145 -2.41 16.26 -11.64
C ALA A 145 -1.14 16.57 -10.83
N SER A 146 -1.09 17.74 -10.19
CA SER A 146 0.02 18.16 -9.32
C SER A 146 0.18 17.32 -8.05
N CYS A 147 -0.80 16.48 -7.71
CA CYS A 147 -0.82 15.71 -6.48
C CYS A 147 -0.88 14.20 -6.67
N ARG A 148 -0.67 13.71 -7.91
CA ARG A 148 -0.76 12.28 -8.24
C ARG A 148 0.57 11.53 -8.16
N ASP A 149 1.68 12.27 -8.26
CA ASP A 149 3.01 11.67 -8.34
C ASP A 149 3.71 11.87 -6.99
N SER A 150 3.39 11.03 -6.00
CA SER A 150 4.00 11.09 -4.66
C SER A 150 5.51 10.82 -4.68
N GLU A 151 6.03 10.12 -5.70
CA GLU A 151 7.47 9.91 -5.91
C GLU A 151 8.23 11.23 -6.09
N LYS A 152 7.57 12.30 -6.54
CA LYS A 152 8.18 13.63 -6.61
C LYS A 152 8.40 14.28 -5.25
N CYS A 153 7.89 13.67 -4.17
CA CYS A 153 8.11 14.13 -2.80
C CYS A 153 9.45 13.68 -2.24
N GLU A 154 10.17 12.78 -2.93
CA GLU A 154 11.48 12.31 -2.49
C GLU A 154 12.55 13.38 -2.76
N GLY A 155 13.02 14.03 -1.69
CA GLY A 155 14.00 15.11 -1.77
C GLY A 155 14.08 16.02 -0.53
N ALA A 156 13.15 15.89 0.42
CA ALA A 156 13.43 16.22 1.82
C ALA A 156 14.16 15.04 2.43
N ASP A 157 15.18 15.28 3.25
CA ASP A 157 15.63 14.26 4.20
C ASP A 157 14.39 13.63 4.87
N PRO A 158 14.26 12.30 4.87
CA PRO A 158 13.05 11.67 5.37
C PRO A 158 12.91 12.02 6.84
N ALA A 159 11.80 12.68 7.21
CA ALA A 159 11.21 12.43 8.51
C ALA A 159 11.18 10.91 8.69
N PRO A 160 11.54 10.38 9.88
CA PRO A 160 11.66 8.94 10.09
C PRO A 160 10.40 8.30 9.54
N GLU A 161 10.61 7.44 8.54
CA GLU A 161 9.59 6.65 7.89
C GLU A 161 8.66 6.16 9.00
N PRO A 162 7.34 6.48 9.00
CA PRO A 162 6.45 5.77 9.89
C PRO A 162 6.68 4.31 9.56
N GLU A 163 7.19 3.54 10.55
CA GLU A 163 7.49 2.13 10.37
C GLU A 163 6.37 1.53 9.53
N PRO A 164 6.68 0.89 8.39
CA PRO A 164 5.67 0.42 7.48
C PRO A 164 4.67 -0.38 8.30
N LYS A 165 3.43 0.12 8.38
CA LYS A 165 2.35 -0.62 9.00
C LYS A 165 2.36 -1.97 8.26
N PRO A 166 2.54 -3.09 8.95
CA PRO A 166 2.69 -4.37 8.28
C PRO A 166 1.52 -4.53 7.32
N GLU A 167 1.84 -4.66 6.03
CA GLU A 167 0.88 -5.12 5.04
C GLU A 167 0.18 -6.35 5.63
N PRO A 168 -1.16 -6.45 5.57
CA PRO A 168 -1.80 -7.72 5.83
C PRO A 168 -1.17 -8.72 4.87
N GLU A 169 -0.45 -9.69 5.43
CA GLU A 169 0.23 -10.73 4.66
C GLU A 169 -0.73 -11.27 3.59
N PRO A 170 -0.31 -11.41 2.33
CA PRO A 170 -1.11 -12.13 1.36
C PRO A 170 -1.38 -13.52 1.93
N GLU A 171 -2.65 -13.94 1.96
CA GLU A 171 -3.01 -15.28 2.39
C GLU A 171 -2.07 -16.28 1.71
N PRO A 172 -1.40 -17.15 2.47
CA PRO A 172 -0.43 -18.08 1.89
C PRO A 172 -1.15 -18.95 0.87
N ALA A 173 -0.59 -19.02 -0.34
CA ALA A 173 -1.00 -20.01 -1.32
C ALA A 173 -0.97 -21.41 -0.66
N PRO A 174 -1.96 -22.29 -0.94
CA PRO A 174 -1.97 -23.62 -0.35
C PRO A 174 -0.64 -24.33 -0.64
N GLU A 175 0.04 -24.77 0.42
CA GLU A 175 1.31 -25.48 0.34
C GLU A 175 1.19 -26.68 -0.61
N PRO A 176 2.17 -26.94 -1.49
CA PRO A 176 2.25 -28.23 -2.18
C PRO A 176 2.48 -29.33 -1.15
N GLU A 177 1.66 -30.39 -1.21
CA GLU A 177 1.77 -31.54 -0.31
C GLU A 177 3.23 -32.02 -0.17
N PRO A 178 3.71 -32.35 1.04
CA PRO A 178 5.06 -32.85 1.22
C PRO A 178 5.21 -34.20 0.52
N SER A 179 6.22 -34.28 -0.37
CA SER A 179 6.65 -35.55 -0.95
C SER A 179 7.00 -36.54 0.17
N PRO A 180 6.59 -37.82 0.06
CA PRO A 180 6.82 -38.80 1.13
C PRO A 180 8.32 -39.01 1.35
N THR A 181 8.78 -38.80 2.59
CA THR A 181 10.12 -39.20 3.03
C THR A 181 10.34 -40.69 2.79
N PRO A 182 11.47 -41.09 2.18
CA PRO A 182 11.78 -42.50 1.99
C PRO A 182 11.90 -43.21 3.35
N PRO A 183 11.46 -44.48 3.46
CA PRO A 183 11.53 -45.23 4.71
C PRO A 183 13.00 -45.38 5.16
N LYS A 184 13.25 -45.17 6.45
CA LYS A 184 14.55 -45.45 7.08
C LYS A 184 14.95 -46.89 6.76
N SER A 185 16.15 -47.09 6.24
CA SER A 185 16.70 -48.42 5.97
C SER A 185 16.67 -49.27 7.25
N PRO A 186 16.34 -50.58 7.15
CA PRO A 186 16.35 -51.46 8.30
C PRO A 186 17.77 -51.55 8.90
N PRO A 187 17.89 -51.72 10.23
CA PRO A 187 19.20 -51.92 10.86
C PRO A 187 19.89 -53.18 10.30
N PRO A 188 21.23 -53.17 10.18
CA PRO A 188 22.01 -54.31 9.66
C PRO A 188 21.90 -55.51 10.60
N LYS A 189 21.91 -56.74 10.06
CA LYS A 189 21.95 -57.95 10.89
C LYS A 189 23.33 -58.11 11.50
N GLU A 190 23.39 -58.77 12.66
CA GLU A 190 24.65 -59.01 13.37
C GLU A 190 25.71 -59.64 12.46
N GLY A 191 26.87 -58.99 12.36
CA GLY A 191 27.99 -59.41 11.53
C GLY A 191 27.97 -58.92 10.08
N GLU A 192 26.91 -58.24 9.63
CA GLU A 192 26.88 -57.58 8.31
C GLU A 192 27.60 -56.23 8.38
N CYS A 193 28.78 -56.16 7.74
CA CYS A 193 29.59 -54.97 7.73
C CYS A 193 29.38 -54.13 6.45
N PRO A 194 29.52 -52.80 6.53
CA PRO A 194 29.56 -51.95 5.34
C PRO A 194 30.68 -52.36 4.38
N ASP A 195 30.52 -52.05 3.11
CA ASP A 195 31.53 -52.35 2.09
C ASP A 195 32.90 -51.78 2.48
N GLY A 196 33.94 -52.61 2.35
CA GLY A 196 35.32 -52.27 2.73
C GLY A 196 35.69 -52.55 4.19
N PHE A 197 34.72 -52.87 5.06
CA PHE A 197 34.98 -53.29 6.44
C PHE A 197 35.13 -54.81 6.54
N LYS A 198 36.02 -55.27 7.42
CA LYS A 198 36.20 -56.72 7.65
C LYS A 198 35.40 -57.18 8.87
N ALA A 199 34.49 -58.13 8.67
CA ALA A 199 33.70 -58.71 9.76
C ALA A 199 34.56 -59.53 10.72
N GLN A 200 34.35 -59.35 12.02
CA GLN A 200 35.03 -60.06 13.10
C GLN A 200 34.03 -60.32 14.24
N GLY A 201 33.10 -61.25 14.02
CA GLY A 201 31.97 -61.48 14.92
C GLY A 201 31.00 -60.30 14.89
N SER A 202 30.58 -59.82 16.05
CA SER A 202 29.68 -58.66 16.23
C SER A 202 30.39 -57.31 16.04
N PHE A 203 31.51 -57.28 15.32
CA PHE A 203 32.30 -56.07 15.07
C PHE A 203 32.77 -56.02 13.62
N CYS A 204 32.87 -54.80 13.08
CA CYS A 204 33.35 -54.49 11.75
C CYS A 204 34.63 -53.68 11.85
N ARG A 205 35.73 -54.22 11.33
CA ARG A 205 37.03 -53.56 11.43
C ARG A 205 37.17 -52.51 10.34
N SER A 206 37.47 -51.29 10.76
CA SER A 206 37.63 -50.13 9.89
C SER A 206 39.01 -50.14 9.20
N PRO A 207 39.08 -49.91 7.88
CA PRO A 207 40.35 -49.79 7.15
C PRO A 207 41.08 -48.47 7.42
N ASP A 208 40.34 -47.39 7.71
CA ASP A 208 40.83 -46.01 7.87
C ASP A 208 40.76 -45.51 9.32
N GLY A 209 40.23 -46.33 10.24
CA GLY A 209 40.12 -46.01 11.66
C GLY A 209 38.83 -45.28 12.06
N SER A 210 37.95 -44.95 11.10
CA SER A 210 36.68 -44.26 11.32
C SER A 210 35.47 -45.20 11.18
N CYS A 211 34.40 -44.93 11.92
CA CYS A 211 33.16 -45.68 11.86
C CYS A 211 32.05 -44.94 11.09
N PRO A 212 31.14 -45.66 10.40
CA PRO A 212 30.01 -45.03 9.72
C PRO A 212 29.10 -44.29 10.70
N SER A 213 28.34 -43.31 10.18
CA SER A 213 27.37 -42.57 10.98
C SER A 213 26.36 -43.51 11.66
N GLY A 214 26.22 -43.38 12.98
CA GLY A 214 25.33 -44.22 13.79
C GLY A 214 25.98 -45.50 14.35
N TRP A 215 27.24 -45.77 14.04
CA TRP A 215 28.01 -46.89 14.60
C TRP A 215 28.94 -46.42 15.73
N LEU A 216 29.16 -47.28 16.72
CA LEU A 216 30.04 -47.00 17.86
C LEU A 216 31.45 -47.53 17.60
N SER A 217 32.48 -46.75 17.97
CA SER A 217 33.88 -47.13 17.86
C SER A 217 34.42 -47.78 19.13
N LYS A 218 35.20 -48.85 18.99
CA LYS A 218 35.89 -49.59 20.06
C LYS A 218 37.38 -49.76 19.72
N PRO A 219 38.29 -49.66 20.70
CA PRO A 219 39.70 -49.97 20.49
C PRO A 219 39.90 -51.47 20.25
N GLY A 220 40.59 -51.83 19.17
CA GLY A 220 40.92 -53.22 18.83
C GLY A 220 42.05 -53.78 19.69
N ASN A 221 42.02 -55.10 19.92
CA ASN A 221 43.00 -55.83 20.76
C ASN A 221 44.38 -56.07 20.10
N ARG A 222 44.60 -55.66 18.85
CA ARG A 222 45.92 -55.64 18.22
C ARG A 222 46.26 -54.19 17.87
N GLY A 223 47.40 -53.72 18.37
CA GLY A 223 47.75 -52.31 18.45
C GLY A 223 47.42 -51.49 17.19
N GLY A 224 46.50 -50.52 17.35
CA GLY A 224 46.22 -49.45 16.38
C GLY A 224 44.96 -49.61 15.52
N GLU A 225 44.14 -50.65 15.69
CA GLU A 225 43.00 -50.94 14.82
C GLU A 225 41.65 -50.52 15.46
N THR A 226 40.79 -49.77 14.76
CA THR A 226 39.45 -49.40 15.23
C THR A 226 38.41 -50.45 14.82
N ALA A 227 37.65 -50.95 15.79
CA ALA A 227 36.48 -51.79 15.56
C ALA A 227 35.19 -50.96 15.66
N CYS A 228 34.26 -51.14 14.73
CA CYS A 228 32.97 -50.49 14.69
C CYS A 228 31.87 -51.50 15.00
N CYS A 229 30.88 -51.15 15.80
CA CYS A 229 29.72 -52.00 16.05
C CYS A 229 28.42 -51.20 16.00
N TYR A 230 27.34 -51.85 15.55
CA TYR A 230 26.03 -51.23 15.48
C TYR A 230 25.36 -51.26 16.87
N PRO A 231 24.73 -50.16 17.33
CA PRO A 231 24.03 -50.13 18.61
C PRO A 231 23.01 -51.27 18.71
N GLY A 232 23.13 -52.08 19.77
CA GLY A 232 22.27 -53.24 20.01
C GLY A 232 22.87 -54.60 19.66
N TRP A 233 24.03 -54.64 19.00
CA TRP A 233 24.76 -55.91 18.81
C TRP A 233 25.46 -56.37 20.11
N PRO A 234 25.64 -57.69 20.31
CA PRO A 234 26.38 -58.24 21.44
C PRO A 234 27.79 -57.66 21.54
N GLY A 235 28.17 -57.15 22.73
CA GLY A 235 29.48 -56.50 22.94
C GLY A 235 29.57 -55.04 22.49
N CYS A 236 28.51 -54.49 21.88
CA CYS A 236 28.40 -53.07 21.54
C CYS A 236 27.67 -52.30 22.65
N LYS A 237 28.42 -51.90 23.69
CA LYS A 237 27.96 -51.05 24.80
C LYS A 237 28.90 -49.90 25.05
#